data_AF-A0A950ZLY1-F1
#
_entry.id   AF-A0A950ZLY1-F1
#
_cell.length_a   1.000
_cell.length_b   1.000
_cell.length_c   1.000
_cell.angle_alpha   90.00
_cell.angle_beta   90.00
_cell.angle_gamma   90.00
#
_symmetry.space_group_name_H-M   'P 1'
#
loop_
_entity.id
_entity.type
_entity.pdbx_description
1 polymer ?
#
loop_
_entity_poly.entity_id
_entity_poly.type
_entity_poly.pdbx_seq_one_letter_code
_entity_poly.pdbx_strand_id
1 'polypeptide(L)'
;RSPRIEHLQRVLSHWGNVQITDNIWGFLWGKQAYGAMLFATALTNDSMADAINGHRRVVVALAREVVRVAQAQGIRPLGFDGFEPDVVGSGDQQAIDASLDRLIALRRGDQKTHSGVWRDLAVRKRRTEVEPHFRPIIAEAERRGIDVPLLRRMVDMIHEVEDGRRQFSPANLDELEQAGAAAGAR
;
A
#
# COMPACT_ATOMS: atom_id res chain seq x y z
N ARG A 1 27.11 -15.19 -0.09
CA ARG A 1 26.91 -14.35 1.12
C ARG A 1 28.27 -13.83 1.57
N SER A 2 28.35 -12.62 2.14
CA SER A 2 29.64 -12.02 2.54
C SER A 2 29.84 -12.08 4.07
N PRO A 3 31.10 -12.19 4.55
CA PRO A 3 31.39 -12.16 5.99
C PRO A 3 30.84 -10.92 6.71
N ARG A 4 30.74 -9.79 6.00
CA ARG A 4 30.15 -8.55 6.52
C ARG A 4 28.66 -8.71 6.82
N ILE A 5 27.88 -9.30 5.92
CA ILE A 5 26.42 -9.47 6.12
C ILE A 5 26.16 -10.41 7.30
N GLU A 6 26.94 -11.49 7.44
CA GLU A 6 26.83 -12.43 8.56
C GLU A 6 27.22 -11.78 9.90
N HIS A 7 28.28 -10.95 9.91
CA HIS A 7 28.64 -10.18 11.08
C HIS A 7 27.51 -9.21 11.50
N LEU A 8 26.94 -8.46 10.55
CA LEU A 8 25.83 -7.55 10.83
C LEU A 8 24.59 -8.29 11.35
N GLN A 9 24.24 -9.44 10.76
CA GLN A 9 23.15 -10.26 11.28
C GLN A 9 23.39 -10.62 12.75
N ARG A 10 24.56 -11.15 13.10
CA ARG A 10 24.88 -11.52 14.50
C ARG A 10 24.79 -10.34 15.45
N VAL A 11 25.34 -9.18 15.07
CA VAL A 11 25.32 -7.99 15.93
C VAL A 11 23.89 -7.49 16.13
N LEU A 12 23.12 -7.35 15.05
CA LEU A 12 21.76 -6.82 15.11
C LEU A 12 20.77 -7.81 15.75
N SER A 13 21.03 -9.11 15.71
CA SER A 13 20.19 -10.14 16.34
C SER A 13 20.08 -9.99 17.87
N HIS A 14 20.95 -9.21 18.52
CA HIS A 14 20.80 -8.89 19.95
C HIS A 14 19.58 -7.98 20.23
N TRP A 15 19.06 -7.29 19.21
CA TRP A 15 17.94 -6.34 19.32
C TRP A 15 16.62 -6.88 18.78
N GLY A 16 16.62 -8.05 18.12
CA GLY A 16 15.41 -8.64 17.53
C GLY A 16 15.71 -9.73 16.50
N ASN A 17 14.68 -10.16 15.80
CA ASN A 17 14.81 -11.15 14.73
C ASN A 17 15.40 -10.51 13.47
N VAL A 18 16.61 -10.94 13.06
CA VAL A 18 17.30 -10.43 11.88
C VAL A 18 17.54 -11.55 10.89
N GLN A 19 17.02 -11.38 9.68
CA GLN A 19 17.11 -12.36 8.61
C GLN A 19 17.93 -11.82 7.44
N ILE A 20 18.84 -12.65 6.93
CA ILE A 20 19.52 -12.41 5.66
C ILE A 20 18.60 -12.93 4.55
N THR A 21 18.32 -12.09 3.56
CA THR A 21 17.48 -12.44 2.40
C THR A 21 18.14 -12.00 1.10
N ASP A 22 17.98 -12.81 0.07
CA ASP A 22 18.35 -12.47 -1.30
C ASP A 22 17.20 -11.73 -2.04
N ASN A 23 16.02 -11.63 -1.41
CA ASN A 23 14.83 -10.95 -1.93
C ASN A 23 14.41 -9.76 -1.03
N ILE A 24 15.36 -8.87 -0.72
CA ILE A 24 15.05 -7.65 0.05
C ILE A 24 14.05 -6.75 -0.69
N TRP A 25 14.14 -6.72 -2.03
CA TRP A 25 13.21 -5.96 -2.87
C TRP A 25 11.78 -6.47 -2.76
N GLY A 26 11.57 -7.78 -2.57
CA GLY A 26 10.25 -8.34 -2.31
C GLY A 26 9.59 -7.74 -1.06
N PHE A 27 10.34 -7.57 0.02
CA PHE A 27 9.84 -6.90 1.23
C PHE A 27 9.51 -5.42 0.98
N LEU A 28 10.38 -4.70 0.26
CA LEU A 28 10.15 -3.28 -0.04
C LEU A 28 8.90 -3.10 -0.91
N TRP A 29 8.78 -3.84 -2.02
CA TRP A 29 7.63 -3.73 -2.92
C TRP A 29 6.33 -4.22 -2.28
N GLY A 30 6.37 -5.28 -1.48
CA GLY A 30 5.20 -5.74 -0.72
C GLY A 30 4.73 -4.71 0.31
N LYS A 31 5.68 -4.07 1.01
CA LYS A 31 5.38 -2.96 1.92
C LYS A 31 4.81 -1.76 1.19
N GLN A 32 5.30 -1.41 0.00
CA GLN A 32 4.75 -0.30 -0.78
C GLN A 32 3.34 -0.60 -1.32
N ALA A 33 3.05 -1.84 -1.70
CA ALA A 33 1.71 -2.24 -2.11
C ALA A 33 0.70 -2.10 -0.95
N TYR A 34 1.05 -2.56 0.25
CA TYR A 34 0.25 -2.32 1.45
C TYR A 34 0.21 -0.83 1.82
N GLY A 35 1.32 -0.12 1.66
CA GLY A 35 1.43 1.32 1.84
C GLY A 35 0.39 2.07 1.00
N ALA A 36 0.23 1.71 -0.28
CA ALA A 36 -0.78 2.31 -1.15
C ALA A 36 -2.20 2.17 -0.56
N MET A 37 -2.54 0.99 -0.01
CA MET A 37 -3.81 0.80 0.72
C MET A 37 -3.93 1.75 1.92
N LEU A 38 -2.87 1.88 2.72
CA LEU A 38 -2.86 2.74 3.91
C LEU A 38 -2.96 4.24 3.57
N PHE A 39 -2.37 4.68 2.46
CA PHE A 39 -2.57 6.02 1.93
C PHE A 39 -4.01 6.24 1.48
N ALA A 40 -4.63 5.26 0.79
CA ALA A 40 -6.04 5.34 0.45
C ALA A 40 -6.94 5.48 1.69
N THR A 41 -6.69 4.69 2.76
CA THR A 41 -7.46 4.85 4.01
C THR A 41 -7.31 6.23 4.65
N ALA A 42 -6.22 6.96 4.36
CA ALA A 42 -6.00 8.31 4.88
C ALA A 42 -6.82 9.39 4.16
N LEU A 43 -7.57 9.04 3.10
CA LEU A 43 -8.49 9.94 2.41
C LEU A 43 -9.83 10.11 3.13
N THR A 44 -10.11 9.29 4.15
CA THR A 44 -11.31 9.37 5.00
C THR A 44 -10.92 9.51 6.48
N ASN A 45 -11.88 9.86 7.34
CA ASN A 45 -11.72 9.82 8.80
C ASN A 45 -12.09 8.46 9.41
N ASP A 46 -12.47 7.48 8.60
CA ASP A 46 -12.76 6.12 9.06
C ASP A 46 -11.49 5.42 9.58
N SER A 47 -11.69 4.40 10.42
CA SER A 47 -10.60 3.51 10.80
C SER A 47 -10.05 2.77 9.57
N MET A 48 -8.80 2.30 9.62
CA MET A 48 -8.23 1.48 8.55
C MET A 48 -9.10 0.26 8.26
N ALA A 49 -9.63 -0.37 9.32
CA ALA A 49 -10.50 -1.53 9.20
C ALA A 49 -11.81 -1.21 8.47
N ASP A 50 -12.46 -0.10 8.81
CA ASP A 50 -13.76 0.27 8.22
C ASP A 50 -13.59 0.79 6.79
N ALA A 51 -12.54 1.58 6.52
CA ALA A 51 -12.21 2.03 5.18
C ALA A 51 -11.93 0.84 4.24
N ILE A 52 -11.10 -0.13 4.67
CA ILE A 52 -10.81 -1.35 3.89
C ILE A 52 -12.07 -2.20 3.72
N ASN A 53 -12.87 -2.37 4.78
CA ASN A 53 -14.07 -3.20 4.71
C ASN A 53 -15.13 -2.61 3.79
N GLY A 54 -15.31 -1.29 3.79
CA GLY A 54 -16.27 -0.59 2.94
C GLY A 54 -15.86 -0.51 1.48
N HIS A 55 -14.55 -0.52 1.19
CA HIS A 55 -14.00 -0.21 -0.14
C HIS A 55 -13.01 -1.29 -0.63
N ARG A 56 -13.34 -2.57 -0.38
CA ARG A 56 -12.47 -3.73 -0.68
C ARG A 56 -11.93 -3.72 -2.11
N ARG A 57 -12.81 -3.41 -3.08
CA ARG A 57 -12.46 -3.48 -4.51
C ARG A 57 -11.34 -2.50 -4.87
N VAL A 58 -11.49 -1.22 -4.51
CA VAL A 58 -10.49 -0.20 -4.84
C VAL A 58 -9.17 -0.38 -4.09
N VAL A 59 -9.20 -0.76 -2.81
CA VAL A 59 -7.93 -0.98 -2.06
C VAL A 59 -7.14 -2.17 -2.61
N VAL A 60 -7.83 -3.24 -3.03
CA VAL A 60 -7.19 -4.38 -3.71
C VAL A 60 -6.67 -3.98 -5.08
N ALA A 61 -7.47 -3.26 -5.88
CA ALA A 61 -7.05 -2.80 -7.20
C ALA A 61 -5.82 -1.89 -7.15
N LEU A 62 -5.78 -0.98 -6.17
CA LEU A 62 -4.64 -0.11 -5.93
C LEU A 62 -3.37 -0.90 -5.55
N ALA A 63 -3.49 -1.87 -4.64
CA ALA A 63 -2.37 -2.74 -4.28
C ALA A 63 -1.88 -3.59 -5.48
N ARG A 64 -2.81 -4.07 -6.31
CA ARG A 64 -2.49 -4.83 -7.54
C ARG A 64 -1.68 -4.02 -8.54
N GLU A 65 -1.92 -2.72 -8.69
CA GLU A 65 -1.10 -1.87 -9.56
C GLU A 65 0.37 -1.92 -9.16
N VAL A 66 0.66 -1.76 -7.86
CA VAL A 66 2.04 -1.83 -7.33
C VAL A 66 2.63 -3.23 -7.49
N VAL A 67 1.85 -4.28 -7.20
CA VAL A 67 2.29 -5.68 -7.35
C VAL A 67 2.63 -6.01 -8.80
N ARG A 68 1.82 -5.57 -9.78
CA ARG A 68 2.08 -5.79 -11.21
C ARG A 68 3.39 -5.15 -11.65
N VAL A 69 3.66 -3.92 -11.21
CA VAL A 69 4.92 -3.23 -11.54
C VAL A 69 6.13 -3.95 -10.94
N ALA A 70 6.02 -4.49 -9.72
CA ALA A 70 7.06 -5.32 -9.12
C ALA A 70 7.31 -6.61 -9.92
N GLN A 71 6.24 -7.33 -10.25
CA GLN A 71 6.31 -8.58 -11.00
C GLN A 71 6.93 -8.38 -12.40
N ALA A 72 6.61 -7.26 -13.07
CA ALA A 72 7.22 -6.92 -14.35
C ALA A 72 8.74 -6.67 -14.26
N GLN A 73 9.27 -6.40 -13.06
CA GLN A 73 10.72 -6.32 -12.79
C GLN A 73 11.34 -7.66 -12.42
N GLY A 74 10.56 -8.75 -12.41
CA GLY A 74 11.01 -10.04 -11.88
C GLY A 74 11.13 -10.07 -10.36
N ILE A 75 10.56 -9.09 -9.66
CA ILE A 75 10.54 -9.03 -8.20
C ILE A 75 9.29 -9.75 -7.72
N ARG A 76 9.45 -10.66 -6.75
CA ARG A 76 8.34 -11.31 -6.05
C ARG A 76 8.05 -10.55 -4.75
N PRO A 77 6.97 -9.77 -4.66
CA PRO A 77 6.61 -9.06 -3.43
C PRO A 77 6.35 -10.04 -2.29
N LEU A 78 6.69 -9.64 -1.07
CA LEU A 78 6.50 -10.44 0.14
C LEU A 78 5.50 -9.77 1.08
N GLY A 79 4.75 -10.58 1.82
CA GLY A 79 3.77 -10.09 2.78
C GLY A 79 4.39 -9.29 3.92
N PHE A 80 3.61 -8.35 4.44
CA PHE A 80 4.00 -7.49 5.57
C PHE A 80 2.75 -7.15 6.38
N ASP A 81 2.81 -7.25 7.72
CA ASP A 81 1.71 -6.85 8.61
C ASP A 81 0.32 -7.43 8.23
N GLY A 82 0.27 -8.69 7.83
CA GLY A 82 -0.96 -9.39 7.45
C GLY A 82 -1.44 -9.14 6.01
N PHE A 83 -0.75 -8.29 5.23
CA PHE A 83 -0.98 -8.16 3.80
C PHE A 83 -0.35 -9.33 3.03
N GLU A 84 -1.11 -9.93 2.10
CA GLU A 84 -0.73 -11.11 1.33
C GLU A 84 -0.67 -10.77 -0.19
N PRO A 85 0.47 -10.29 -0.73
CA PRO A 85 0.56 -9.81 -2.11
C PRO A 85 0.28 -10.88 -3.16
N ASP A 86 0.69 -12.12 -2.91
CA ASP A 86 0.45 -13.24 -3.83
C ASP A 86 -1.06 -13.53 -3.95
N VAL A 87 -1.81 -13.42 -2.85
CA VAL A 87 -3.27 -13.61 -2.83
C VAL A 87 -3.95 -12.45 -3.56
N VAL A 88 -3.54 -11.22 -3.27
CA VAL A 88 -4.04 -10.03 -3.98
C VAL A 88 -3.81 -10.13 -5.49
N GLY A 89 -2.66 -10.68 -5.91
CA GLY A 89 -2.31 -10.88 -7.32
C GLY A 89 -2.95 -12.09 -8.02
N SER A 90 -3.59 -13.03 -7.30
CA SER A 90 -4.00 -14.33 -7.87
C SER A 90 -5.25 -14.29 -8.74
N GLY A 91 -6.10 -13.27 -8.58
CA GLY A 91 -7.43 -13.21 -9.22
C GLY A 91 -8.49 -14.07 -8.53
N ASP A 92 -8.13 -14.88 -7.54
CA ASP A 92 -9.06 -15.67 -6.73
C ASP A 92 -9.79 -14.77 -5.74
N GLN A 93 -11.02 -14.39 -6.09
CA GLN A 93 -11.83 -13.48 -5.28
C GLN A 93 -12.12 -14.03 -3.88
N GLN A 94 -12.33 -15.34 -3.74
CA GLN A 94 -12.62 -15.95 -2.44
C GLN A 94 -11.39 -15.92 -1.54
N ALA A 95 -10.21 -16.22 -2.08
CA ALA A 95 -8.96 -16.12 -1.33
C ALA A 95 -8.65 -14.68 -0.91
N ILE A 96 -8.93 -13.71 -1.79
CA ILE A 96 -8.76 -12.28 -1.51
C ILE A 96 -9.70 -11.83 -0.40
N ASP A 97 -10.98 -12.18 -0.45
CA ASP A 97 -11.93 -11.80 0.57
C ASP A 97 -11.56 -12.39 1.94
N ALA A 98 -11.14 -13.66 1.97
CA ALA A 98 -10.66 -14.28 3.20
C ALA A 98 -9.37 -13.62 3.73
N SER A 99 -8.47 -13.18 2.85
CA SER A 99 -7.27 -12.43 3.21
C SER A 99 -7.62 -11.07 3.81
N LEU A 100 -8.52 -10.32 3.17
CA LEU A 100 -9.02 -9.05 3.69
C LEU A 100 -9.73 -9.21 5.02
N ASP A 101 -10.54 -10.26 5.21
CA ASP A 101 -11.21 -10.51 6.49
C ASP A 101 -10.20 -10.69 7.63
N ARG A 102 -9.12 -11.44 7.39
CA ARG A 102 -8.02 -11.59 8.38
C ARG A 102 -7.33 -10.25 8.64
N LEU A 103 -7.02 -9.49 7.59
CA LEU A 103 -6.40 -8.16 7.73
C LEU A 103 -7.31 -7.21 8.52
N ILE A 104 -8.60 -7.14 8.21
CA ILE A 104 -9.60 -6.31 8.89
C ILE A 104 -9.70 -6.73 10.36
N ALA A 105 -9.80 -8.03 10.65
CA ALA A 105 -9.87 -8.53 12.03
C ALA A 105 -8.62 -8.13 12.83
N LEU A 106 -7.43 -8.22 12.23
CA LEU A 106 -6.19 -7.74 12.83
C LEU A 106 -6.24 -6.23 13.12
N ARG A 107 -6.65 -5.42 12.13
CA ARG A 107 -6.74 -3.96 12.27
C ARG A 107 -7.80 -3.51 13.28
N ARG A 108 -8.87 -4.28 13.47
CA ARG A 108 -9.90 -4.02 14.51
C ARG A 108 -9.36 -4.24 15.93
N GLY A 109 -8.32 -5.07 16.08
CA GLY A 109 -7.65 -5.29 17.36
C GLY A 109 -6.58 -4.24 17.68
N ASP A 110 -6.19 -3.39 16.73
CA ASP A 110 -5.15 -2.39 16.96
C ASP A 110 -5.67 -1.23 17.83
N GLN A 111 -4.87 -0.83 18.81
CA GLN A 111 -5.11 0.43 19.52
C GLN A 111 -4.95 1.64 18.60
N LYS A 112 -4.12 1.51 17.56
CA LYS A 112 -3.92 2.52 16.52
C LYS A 112 -4.86 2.21 15.35
N THR A 113 -6.04 2.81 15.38
CA THR A 113 -7.10 2.59 14.40
C THR A 113 -6.85 3.26 13.05
N HIS A 114 -6.07 4.34 13.01
CA HIS A 114 -5.79 5.14 11.79
C HIS A 114 -4.34 5.01 11.35
N SER A 115 -4.09 5.12 10.04
CA SER A 115 -2.75 5.01 9.48
C SER A 115 -1.82 6.14 9.96
N GLY A 116 -0.50 5.94 9.81
CA GLY A 116 0.49 7.00 10.08
C GLY A 116 0.25 8.23 9.21
N VAL A 117 -0.01 7.99 7.92
CA VAL A 117 -0.37 9.01 6.92
C VAL A 117 -1.57 9.84 7.36
N TRP A 118 -2.65 9.19 7.82
CA TRP A 118 -3.81 9.93 8.34
C TRP A 118 -3.42 10.81 9.53
N ARG A 119 -2.60 10.31 10.47
CA ARG A 119 -2.16 11.14 11.60
C ARG A 119 -1.32 12.34 11.14
N ASP A 120 -0.53 12.18 10.10
CA ASP A 120 0.26 13.27 9.53
C ASP A 120 -0.63 14.36 8.93
N LEU A 121 -1.65 13.96 8.19
CA LEU A 121 -2.59 14.88 7.53
C LEU A 121 -3.63 15.48 8.51
N ALA A 122 -4.27 14.64 9.34
CA ALA A 122 -5.40 15.03 10.17
C ALA A 122 -4.98 15.64 11.51
N VAL A 123 -3.90 15.14 12.12
CA VAL A 123 -3.46 15.54 13.46
C VAL A 123 -2.24 16.47 13.41
N ARG A 124 -1.18 16.08 12.70
CA ARG A 124 0.09 16.83 12.68
C ARG A 124 0.10 17.98 11.69
N LYS A 125 -0.81 17.99 10.71
CA LYS A 125 -0.91 19.00 9.65
C LYS A 125 0.43 19.17 8.91
N ARG A 126 1.08 18.05 8.58
CA ARG A 126 2.36 18.02 7.85
C ARG A 126 2.22 17.27 6.54
N ARG A 127 3.08 17.61 5.58
CA ARG A 127 3.21 16.83 4.33
C ARG A 127 3.68 15.42 4.62
N THR A 128 3.19 14.49 3.82
CA THR A 128 3.44 13.06 3.89
C THR A 128 4.60 12.67 2.98
N GLU A 129 5.01 11.41 3.08
CA GLU A 129 5.98 10.79 2.20
C GLU A 129 5.37 10.16 0.92
N VAL A 130 4.16 10.60 0.50
CA VAL A 130 3.47 10.08 -0.69
C VAL A 130 4.36 10.12 -1.95
N GLU A 131 5.03 11.25 -2.17
CA GLU A 131 5.84 11.48 -3.38
C GLU A 131 7.11 10.59 -3.39
N PRO A 132 7.97 10.57 -2.35
CA PRO A 132 9.10 9.64 -2.29
C PRO A 132 8.70 8.16 -2.40
N HIS A 133 7.52 7.79 -1.91
CA HIS A 133 7.06 6.40 -1.92
C HIS A 133 6.60 5.94 -3.31
N PHE A 134 5.84 6.76 -4.03
CA PHE A 134 5.12 6.31 -5.22
C PHE A 134 5.65 6.89 -6.53
N ARG A 135 6.33 8.04 -6.52
CA ARG A 135 6.95 8.58 -7.73
C ARG A 135 7.93 7.60 -8.39
N PRO A 136 8.82 6.89 -7.66
CA PRO A 136 9.69 5.88 -8.27
C PRO A 136 8.92 4.70 -8.89
N ILE A 137 7.80 4.31 -8.28
CA ILE A 137 6.95 3.21 -8.76
C ILE A 137 6.22 3.62 -10.03
N ILE A 138 5.67 4.84 -10.05
CA ILE A 138 4.99 5.43 -11.21
C ILE A 138 5.96 5.56 -12.39
N ALA A 139 7.17 6.07 -12.15
CA ALA A 139 8.20 6.18 -13.20
C ALA A 139 8.60 4.81 -13.77
N GLU A 140 8.71 3.79 -12.92
CA GLU A 140 9.00 2.42 -13.36
C GLU A 140 7.84 1.80 -14.14
N ALA A 141 6.60 2.10 -13.76
CA ALA A 141 5.41 1.71 -14.50
C ALA A 141 5.40 2.32 -15.90
N GLU A 142 5.67 3.63 -16.02
CA GLU A 142 5.79 4.35 -17.30
C GLU A 142 6.86 3.73 -18.21
N ARG A 143 8.06 3.49 -17.66
CA ARG A 143 9.18 2.90 -18.41
C ARG A 143 8.83 1.53 -19.01
N ARG A 144 7.86 0.84 -18.42
CA ARG A 144 7.40 -0.50 -18.84
C ARG A 144 6.07 -0.49 -19.58
N GLY A 145 5.44 0.67 -19.78
CA GLY A 145 4.11 0.77 -20.39
C GLY A 145 3.03 0.10 -19.53
N ILE A 146 3.17 0.13 -18.21
CA ILE A 146 2.16 -0.41 -17.28
C ILE A 146 1.33 0.75 -16.75
N ASP A 147 0.02 0.69 -16.99
CA ASP A 147 -0.90 1.68 -16.45
C ASP A 147 -1.12 1.47 -14.94
N VAL A 148 -0.97 2.58 -14.19
CA VAL A 148 -1.20 2.68 -12.74
C VAL A 148 -2.12 3.87 -12.39
N PRO A 149 -3.33 3.93 -12.97
CA PRO A 149 -4.24 5.07 -12.83
C PRO A 149 -4.70 5.30 -11.39
N LEU A 150 -4.96 4.25 -10.62
CA LEU A 150 -5.39 4.38 -9.22
C LEU A 150 -4.25 4.94 -8.37
N LEU A 151 -3.02 4.48 -8.59
CA LEU A 151 -1.85 4.95 -7.86
C LEU A 151 -1.63 6.44 -8.09
N ARG A 152 -1.69 6.89 -9.35
CA ARG A 152 -1.60 8.32 -9.70
C ARG A 152 -2.72 9.13 -9.05
N ARG A 153 -3.97 8.67 -9.18
CA ARG A 153 -5.10 9.41 -8.63
C ARG A 153 -5.03 9.51 -7.11
N MET A 154 -4.61 8.44 -6.43
CA MET A 154 -4.41 8.46 -4.99
C MET A 154 -3.32 9.47 -4.59
N VAL A 155 -2.18 9.50 -5.30
CA VAL A 155 -1.12 10.50 -5.06
C VAL A 155 -1.67 11.92 -5.20
N ASP A 156 -2.42 12.20 -6.27
CA ASP A 156 -3.04 13.51 -6.51
C ASP A 156 -4.01 13.89 -5.38
N MET A 157 -4.88 12.96 -4.97
CA MET A 157 -5.83 13.19 -3.88
C MET A 157 -5.12 13.48 -2.55
N ILE A 158 -4.00 12.81 -2.25
CA ILE A 158 -3.21 13.10 -1.05
C ILE A 158 -2.61 14.50 -1.12
N HIS A 159 -2.05 14.91 -2.26
CA HIS A 159 -1.58 16.29 -2.44
C HIS A 159 -2.72 17.31 -2.26
N GLU A 160 -3.92 17.03 -2.77
CA GLU A 160 -5.09 17.88 -2.55
C GLU A 160 -5.46 17.99 -1.06
N VAL A 161 -5.32 16.92 -0.26
CA VAL A 161 -5.52 16.96 1.20
C VAL A 161 -4.40 17.73 1.90
N GLU A 162 -3.14 17.54 1.51
CA GLU A 162 -1.98 18.28 2.04
C GLU A 162 -2.11 19.79 1.82
N ASP A 163 -2.61 20.19 0.66
CA ASP A 163 -2.84 21.60 0.31
C ASP A 163 -4.14 22.16 0.91
N GLY A 164 -4.92 21.35 1.63
CA GLY A 164 -6.22 21.74 2.20
C GLY A 164 -7.34 21.95 1.19
N ARG A 165 -7.17 21.49 -0.05
CA ARG A 165 -8.14 21.58 -1.16
C ARG A 165 -9.15 20.43 -1.15
N ARG A 166 -8.84 19.31 -0.48
CA ARG A 166 -9.73 18.16 -0.29
C ARG A 166 -9.98 17.91 1.20
N GLN A 167 -11.23 17.68 1.56
CA GLN A 167 -11.61 17.24 2.90
C GLN A 167 -11.62 15.71 3.00
N PHE A 168 -11.39 15.19 4.20
CA PHE A 168 -11.51 13.75 4.47
C PHE A 168 -12.98 13.33 4.34
N SER A 169 -13.24 12.31 3.53
CA SER A 169 -14.59 11.79 3.30
C SER A 169 -14.53 10.37 2.77
N PRO A 170 -15.45 9.47 3.15
CA PRO A 170 -15.59 8.15 2.54
C PRO A 170 -15.77 8.23 1.01
N ALA A 171 -16.46 9.27 0.53
CA ALA A 171 -16.69 9.50 -0.91
C ALA A 171 -15.40 9.65 -1.73
N ASN A 172 -14.26 9.96 -1.09
CA ASN A 172 -12.96 10.01 -1.78
C ASN A 172 -12.53 8.62 -2.26
N LEU A 173 -12.89 7.56 -1.53
CA LEU A 173 -12.60 6.18 -1.93
C LEU A 173 -13.53 5.72 -3.06
N ASP A 174 -14.80 6.14 -3.04
CA ASP A 174 -15.72 5.93 -4.17
C ASP A 174 -15.22 6.63 -5.44
N GLU A 175 -14.76 7.88 -5.32
CA GLU A 175 -14.19 8.64 -6.44
C GLU A 175 -12.92 7.97 -6.98
N LEU A 176 -12.05 7.47 -6.10
CA LEU A 176 -10.86 6.73 -6.50
C LEU A 176 -11.25 5.45 -7.26
N GLU A 177 -12.26 4.73 -6.79
CA GLU A 177 -12.77 3.53 -7.44
C GLU A 177 -13.30 3.79 -8.85
N GLN A 178 -14.05 4.88 -9.03
CA GLN A 178 -14.58 5.31 -10.33
C GLN A 178 -13.45 5.66 -11.31
N ALA A 179 -12.37 6.30 -10.83
CA ALA A 179 -11.22 6.62 -11.67
C ALA A 179 -10.55 5.36 -12.24
N GLY A 180 -10.46 4.28 -11.45
CA GLY A 180 -9.94 2.99 -11.92
C GLY A 180 -10.84 2.33 -12.97
N ALA A 181 -12.15 2.35 -12.77
CA ALA A 181 -13.10 1.77 -13.71
C ALA A 181 -13.08 2.50 -15.07
N ALA A 182 -12.97 3.82 -15.07
CA ALA A 182 -12.89 4.63 -16.29
C ALA A 182 -11.60 4.39 -17.08
N ALA A 183 -10.49 4.07 -16.41
CA ALA A 183 -9.21 3.78 -17.05
C ALA A 183 -9.18 2.38 -17.68
N GLY A 184 -9.81 1.37 -17.06
CA GLY A 184 -9.86 0.00 -17.60
C GLY A 184 -10.85 -0.19 -18.76
N ALA A 185 -11.69 0.80 -19.05
CA ALA A 185 -12.63 0.79 -20.18
C ALA A 185 -12.04 1.41 -21.47
N ARG A 186 -10.80 1.90 -21.43
CA ARG A 186 -10.06 2.48 -22.57
C ARG A 186 -9.02 1.49 -23.07
#